data_AF-A0A7C9EY99-F1
#
_entry.id   AF-A0A7C9EY99-F1
#
_cell.length_a   1.000
_cell.length_b   1.000
_cell.length_c   1.000
_cell.angle_alpha   90.00
_cell.angle_beta   90.00
_cell.angle_gamma   90.00
#
_symmetry.space_group_name_H-M   'P 1'
#
loop_
_entity.id
_entity.type
_entity.pdbx_description
1 polymer ?
#
loop_
_entity_poly.entity_id
_entity_poly.type
_entity_poly.pdbx_seq_one_letter_code
_entity_poly.pdbx_strand_id
1 'polypeptide(L)'
;LPLASPQLGTLSIMPVQAMTQQATRHARRVYVGGLPPTANEQSVATFFSHVMSAIGGNSAGPGDAVVNVYINHEKKFAFVEMRSVEEASNAMALDGIIFEGT
;
A
#
# COMPACT_ATOMS: atom_id res chain seq x y z
N LEU A 1 34.65 -24.66 42.71
CA LEU A 1 33.51 -23.75 42.42
C LEU A 1 34.09 -22.35 42.24
N PRO A 2 34.11 -21.81 41.00
CA PRO A 2 33.16 -20.76 40.62
C PRO A 2 32.65 -20.95 39.18
N LEU A 3 31.33 -20.94 38.97
CA LEU A 3 30.43 -19.80 38.69
C LEU A 3 30.19 -19.69 37.18
N ALA A 4 29.05 -20.24 36.75
CA ALA A 4 28.58 -20.26 35.39
C ALA A 4 28.24 -18.84 34.89
N SER A 5 28.65 -18.54 33.66
CA SER A 5 28.28 -17.33 32.92
C SER A 5 26.79 -17.34 32.59
N PRO A 6 26.06 -16.22 32.73
CA PRO A 6 24.69 -16.12 32.24
C PRO A 6 24.70 -15.97 30.71
N GLN A 7 24.11 -16.93 30.01
CA GLN A 7 23.75 -16.78 28.59
C GLN A 7 22.63 -15.75 28.48
N LEU A 8 23.01 -14.50 28.20
CA LEU A 8 22.06 -13.44 27.87
C LEU A 8 21.41 -13.79 26.54
N GLY A 9 20.12 -14.13 26.59
CA GLY A 9 19.33 -14.53 25.44
C GLY A 9 19.40 -13.51 24.32
N THR A 10 19.54 -14.03 23.10
CA THR A 10 19.45 -13.29 21.83
C THR A 10 18.09 -12.61 21.75
N LEU A 11 18.01 -11.32 22.10
CA LEU A 11 16.86 -10.50 21.75
C LEU A 11 16.85 -10.38 20.22
N SER A 12 15.88 -11.02 19.58
CA SER A 12 15.64 -10.86 18.15
C SER A 12 15.44 -9.37 17.84
N ILE A 13 16.44 -8.76 17.21
CA ILE A 13 16.36 -7.40 16.67
C ILE A 13 15.42 -7.49 15.46
N MET A 14 14.10 -7.44 15.70
CA MET A 14 13.19 -7.14 14.61
C MET A 14 13.46 -5.70 14.19
N PRO A 15 13.67 -5.41 12.89
CA PRO A 15 13.92 -4.05 12.46
C PRO A 15 12.70 -3.20 12.83
N VAL A 16 12.92 -2.13 13.59
CA VAL A 16 11.87 -1.18 14.02
C VAL A 16 11.03 -0.70 12.82
N GLN A 17 11.64 -0.64 11.63
CA GLN A 17 11.01 -0.32 10.35
C GLN A 17 9.94 -1.33 9.89
N ALA A 18 10.06 -2.62 10.24
CA ALA A 18 9.02 -3.61 9.91
C ALA A 18 7.80 -3.47 10.82
N MET A 19 8.00 -3.14 12.11
CA MET A 19 6.90 -2.91 13.05
C MET A 19 6.06 -1.67 12.69
N THR A 20 6.71 -0.58 12.24
CA THR A 20 6.01 0.67 11.87
C THR A 20 5.25 0.55 10.55
N GLN A 21 5.70 -0.27 9.59
CA GLN A 21 5.01 -0.49 8.32
C GLN A 21 3.66 -1.19 8.49
N GLN A 22 3.56 -2.16 9.40
CA GLN A 22 2.31 -2.85 9.67
C GLN A 22 1.34 -1.96 10.46
N ALA A 23 1.86 -1.16 11.41
CA ALA A 23 1.06 -0.19 12.18
C ALA A 23 0.42 0.89 11.29
N THR A 24 1.10 1.33 10.24
CA THR A 24 0.60 2.36 9.30
C THR A 24 -0.19 1.78 8.14
N ARG A 25 -0.31 0.45 8.03
CA ARG A 25 -0.92 -0.21 6.87
C ARG A 25 -2.34 0.29 6.58
N HIS A 26 -3.16 0.47 7.61
CA HIS A 26 -4.53 0.97 7.42
C HIS A 26 -4.57 2.39 6.83
N ALA A 27 -3.65 3.27 7.25
CA ALA A 27 -3.57 4.63 6.74
C ALA A 27 -3.03 4.72 5.30
N ARG A 28 -2.42 3.64 4.80
CA ARG A 28 -1.91 3.56 3.43
C ARG A 28 -2.88 2.93 2.44
N ARG A 29 -4.04 2.44 2.88
CA ARG A 29 -5.00 1.74 2.03
C ARG A 29 -6.16 2.63 1.62
N VAL A 30 -6.37 2.76 0.32
CA VAL A 30 -7.48 3.49 -0.31
C VAL A 30 -8.55 2.49 -0.73
N TYR A 31 -9.81 2.75 -0.38
CA TYR A 31 -10.95 1.99 -0.88
C TYR A 31 -11.34 2.51 -2.27
N VAL A 32 -11.55 1.60 -3.22
CA VAL A 32 -11.95 1.91 -4.59
C VAL A 32 -13.21 1.13 -4.92
N GLY A 33 -14.30 1.84 -5.21
CA GLY A 33 -15.55 1.26 -5.69
C GLY A 33 -15.71 1.44 -7.21
N GLY A 34 -16.76 0.87 -7.78
CA GLY A 34 -17.14 1.13 -9.18
C GLY A 34 -16.26 0.46 -10.24
N LEU A 35 -15.35 -0.45 -9.84
CA LEU A 35 -14.51 -1.16 -10.79
C LEU A 35 -15.33 -2.05 -11.74
N PRO A 36 -14.95 -2.12 -13.03
CA PRO A 36 -15.59 -3.01 -13.98
C PRO A 36 -15.35 -4.48 -13.60
N PRO A 37 -16.23 -5.41 -13.97
CA PRO A 37 -16.07 -6.82 -13.66
C PRO A 37 -14.78 -7.45 -14.20
N THR A 38 -14.20 -6.84 -15.24
CA THR A 38 -12.96 -7.23 -15.90
C THR A 38 -11.69 -6.73 -15.19
N ALA A 39 -11.82 -5.80 -14.23
CA ALA A 39 -10.69 -5.22 -13.52
C ALA A 39 -9.91 -6.30 -12.77
N ASN A 40 -8.59 -6.27 -12.88
CA ASN A 40 -7.71 -7.16 -12.13
C ASN A 40 -6.66 -6.35 -11.35
N GLU A 41 -6.04 -6.99 -10.36
CA GLU A 41 -5.10 -6.34 -9.43
C GLU A 41 -3.94 -5.64 -10.16
N GLN A 42 -3.40 -6.28 -11.21
CA GLN A 42 -2.30 -5.72 -12.00
C GLN A 42 -2.73 -4.47 -12.78
N SER A 43 -3.90 -4.50 -13.42
CA SER A 43 -4.42 -3.37 -14.21
C SER A 43 -4.72 -2.15 -13.32
N VAL A 44 -5.31 -2.38 -12.15
CA VAL A 44 -5.59 -1.33 -11.16
C VAL A 44 -4.29 -0.75 -10.61
N ALA A 45 -3.32 -1.60 -10.26
CA ALA A 45 -2.01 -1.14 -9.77
C ALA A 45 -1.30 -0.27 -10.80
N THR A 46 -1.24 -0.73 -12.06
CA THR A 46 -0.59 -0.02 -13.16
C THR A 46 -1.25 1.34 -13.42
N PHE A 47 -2.58 1.38 -13.42
CA PHE A 47 -3.34 2.61 -13.64
C PHE A 47 -3.10 3.63 -12.52
N PHE A 48 -3.26 3.24 -11.26
CA PHE A 48 -3.05 4.16 -10.13
C PHE A 48 -1.61 4.66 -10.06
N SER A 49 -0.61 3.79 -10.29
CA SER A 49 0.80 4.21 -10.35
C SER A 49 1.06 5.20 -11.48
N HIS A 50 0.47 4.98 -12.66
CA HIS A 50 0.61 5.91 -13.79
C HIS A 50 -0.02 7.27 -13.49
N VAL A 51 -1.27 7.29 -13.02
CA VAL A 51 -1.99 8.54 -12.72
C VAL A 51 -1.28 9.31 -11.61
N MET A 52 -0.88 8.63 -10.54
CA MET A 52 -0.12 9.22 -9.43
C MET A 52 1.18 9.87 -9.90
N SER A 53 1.92 9.20 -10.80
CA SER A 53 3.11 9.78 -11.42
C SER A 53 2.76 11.01 -12.27
N ALA A 54 1.72 10.92 -13.11
CA ALA A 54 1.31 11.99 -14.02
C ALA A 54 0.86 13.27 -13.31
N ILE A 55 0.21 13.14 -12.14
CA ILE A 55 -0.21 14.29 -11.32
C ILE A 55 0.88 14.78 -10.36
N GLY A 56 2.07 14.16 -10.35
CA GLY A 56 3.13 14.48 -9.39
C GLY A 56 2.81 14.07 -7.94
N GLY A 57 1.93 13.10 -7.75
CA GLY A 57 1.46 12.63 -6.44
C GLY A 57 2.45 11.72 -5.70
N ASN A 58 3.53 11.29 -6.34
CA ASN A 58 4.53 10.36 -5.79
C ASN A 58 5.46 11.04 -4.78
N SER A 59 4.96 11.31 -3.58
CA SER A 59 5.67 12.05 -2.53
C SER A 59 6.91 11.31 -2.01
N ALA A 60 6.95 9.98 -2.10
CA ALA A 60 8.11 9.18 -1.70
C ALA A 60 9.18 9.01 -2.79
N GLY A 61 9.08 9.74 -3.92
CA GLY A 61 10.08 9.79 -4.99
C GLY A 61 9.70 9.02 -6.27
N PRO A 62 10.65 8.72 -7.16
CA PRO A 62 10.36 7.96 -8.39
C PRO A 62 9.87 6.53 -8.12
N GLY A 63 9.23 5.91 -9.11
CA GLY A 63 8.77 4.52 -9.07
C GLY A 63 7.28 4.34 -8.76
N ASP A 64 6.84 3.08 -8.66
CA ASP A 64 5.43 2.75 -8.46
C ASP A 64 4.95 3.14 -7.06
N ALA A 65 3.86 3.90 -7.01
CA ALA A 65 3.26 4.35 -5.76
C ALA A 65 2.42 3.26 -5.08
N VAL A 66 1.89 2.32 -5.88
CA VAL A 66 1.08 1.19 -5.41
C VAL A 66 1.97 0.01 -5.03
N VAL A 67 1.81 -0.49 -3.80
CA VAL A 67 2.53 -1.66 -3.26
C VAL A 67 1.73 -2.94 -3.44
N ASN A 68 0.42 -2.87 -3.25
CA ASN A 68 -0.45 -4.02 -3.36
C ASN A 68 -1.88 -3.60 -3.72
N VAL A 69 -2.59 -4.48 -4.42
CA VAL A 69 -4.03 -4.34 -4.67
C VAL A 69 -4.72 -5.58 -4.15
N TYR A 70 -5.91 -5.42 -3.59
CA TYR A 70 -6.80 -6.52 -3.26
C TYR A 70 -8.17 -6.21 -3.85
N ILE A 71 -8.73 -7.11 -4.65
CA ILE A 71 -10.05 -6.94 -5.25
C ILE A 71 -11.03 -7.96 -4.68
N ASN A 72 -12.22 -7.48 -4.31
CA ASN A 72 -13.37 -8.32 -4.03
C ASN A 72 -14.40 -8.13 -5.16
N HIS A 73 -14.42 -9.06 -6.11
CA HIS A 73 -15.33 -9.03 -7.26
C HIS A 73 -16.80 -9.22 -6.87
N GLU A 74 -17.07 -10.01 -5.84
CA GLU A 74 -18.44 -10.29 -5.38
C GLU A 74 -19.10 -9.00 -4.83
N LYS A 75 -18.36 -8.26 -4.00
CA LYS A 75 -18.80 -7.02 -3.38
C LYS A 75 -18.42 -5.77 -4.19
N LYS A 76 -17.78 -5.95 -5.36
CA LYS A 76 -17.39 -4.91 -6.33
C LYS A 76 -16.57 -3.77 -5.72
N PHE A 77 -15.54 -4.10 -4.95
CA PHE A 77 -14.61 -3.11 -4.42
C PHE A 77 -13.17 -3.59 -4.45
N ALA A 78 -12.23 -2.65 -4.32
CA ALA A 78 -10.82 -2.93 -4.12
C ALA A 78 -10.23 -2.12 -2.97
N PHE A 79 -9.13 -2.63 -2.43
CA PHE A 79 -8.21 -1.87 -1.59
C PHE A 79 -6.89 -1.71 -2.32
N VAL A 80 -6.48 -0.48 -2.55
CA VAL A 80 -5.17 -0.12 -3.12
C VAL A 80 -4.27 0.33 -1.99
N GLU A 81 -3.17 -0.38 -1.75
CA GLU A 81 -2.18 -0.06 -0.73
C GLU A 81 -1.05 0.76 -1.35
N MET A 82 -0.84 1.97 -0.83
CA MET A 82 0.23 2.87 -1.23
C MET A 82 1.50 2.62 -0.41
N ARG A 83 2.65 3.04 -0.92
CA ARG A 83 3.92 2.90 -0.19
C ARG A 83 4.04 3.88 0.98
N SER A 84 3.41 5.05 0.89
CA SER A 84 3.35 6.05 1.97
C SER A 84 1.91 6.52 2.27
N VAL A 85 1.72 7.08 3.46
CA VAL A 85 0.43 7.66 3.88
C VAL A 85 0.12 8.93 3.09
N GLU A 86 1.13 9.72 2.78
CA GLU A 86 0.99 10.95 1.97
C GLU A 86 0.52 10.62 0.56
N GLU A 87 1.07 9.57 -0.08
CA GLU A 87 0.59 9.13 -1.39
C GLU A 87 -0.83 8.54 -1.35
N ALA A 88 -1.21 7.87 -0.26
CA ALA A 88 -2.61 7.49 -0.05
C ALA A 88 -3.52 8.72 0.04
N SER A 89 -3.08 9.78 0.72
CA SER A 89 -3.81 11.04 0.78
C SER A 89 -3.94 11.70 -0.59
N ASN A 90 -2.85 11.74 -1.37
CA ASN A 90 -2.86 12.28 -2.73
C ASN A 90 -3.77 11.47 -3.67
N ALA A 91 -3.81 10.14 -3.50
CA ALA A 91 -4.69 9.27 -4.27
C ALA A 91 -6.19 9.51 -3.98
N MET A 92 -6.55 10.10 -2.84
CA MET A 92 -7.94 10.51 -2.57
C MET A 92 -8.40 11.65 -3.47
N ALA A 93 -7.48 12.47 -3.99
CA ALA A 93 -7.80 13.51 -4.97
C ALA A 93 -8.16 12.94 -6.35
N LEU A 94 -7.98 11.63 -6.55
CA LEU A 94 -8.36 10.90 -7.74
C LEU A 94 -9.81 10.38 -7.68
N ASP A 95 -10.62 10.82 -6.71
CA ASP A 95 -12.03 10.48 -6.68
C ASP A 95 -12.73 10.88 -7.99
N GLY A 96 -13.48 9.96 -8.57
CA GLY A 96 -14.17 10.15 -9.84
C GLY A 96 -13.32 10.04 -11.12
N ILE A 97 -12.05 9.61 -11.05
CA ILE A 97 -11.31 9.29 -12.28
C ILE A 97 -11.92 8.08 -12.99
N ILE A 98 -11.88 8.13 -14.32
CA ILE A 98 -12.47 7.09 -15.18
C ILE A 98 -11.44 5.98 -15.37
N PHE A 99 -11.81 4.76 -15.02
CA PHE A 99 -11.01 3.55 -15.26
C PHE A 99 -11.73 2.66 -16.26
N GLU A 100 -11.08 2.33 -17.39
CA GLU A 100 -11.64 1.50 -18.47
C GLU A 100 -13.05 1.92 -18.96
N GLY A 101 -13.38 3.21 -18.89
CA GLY A 101 -14.67 3.74 -19.36
C GLY A 101 -15.83 3.63 -18.37
N THR A 102 -15.55 3.28 -17.11
CA THR A 102 -16.46 3.43 -15.96
C THR A 102 -16.11 4.64 -15.11
#